data_AF-A0A7V5UF32-F1
#
_entry.id   AF-A0A7V5UF32-F1
#
_cell.length_a   1.000
_cell.length_b   1.000
_cell.length_c   1.000
_cell.angle_alpha   90.00
_cell.angle_beta   90.00
_cell.angle_gamma   90.00
#
_symmetry.space_group_name_H-M   'P 1'
#
loop_
_entity.id
_entity.type
_entity.pdbx_description
1 polymer ?
#
loop_
_entity_poly.entity_id
_entity_poly.type
_entity_poly.pdbx_seq_one_letter_code
_entity_poly.pdbx_strand_id
1 'polypeptide(L)'
;MAVIEKKRIVRFIKFGVIGATGIVVNTSVLWILHEWLGLAVFLASPLAIGLAIFNNFTWNDRFTWKENRDRRKYTYWHRLWKYYLSASLGGAINYVSLLVLTEFFSFNYLIANLSGILLGMVSNFSLSEWWVFRSRTD
;
A
#
# COMPACT_ATOMS: atom_id res chain seq x y z
N MET A 1 18.09 20.34 -6.07
CA MET A 1 17.49 19.04 -6.46
C MET A 1 17.80 17.93 -5.46
N ALA A 2 19.06 17.74 -5.02
CA ALA A 2 19.46 16.67 -4.11
C ALA A 2 18.66 16.55 -2.79
N VAL A 3 18.23 17.68 -2.18
CA VAL A 3 17.45 17.66 -0.92
C VAL A 3 16.05 17.07 -1.12
N ILE A 4 15.41 17.34 -2.26
CA ILE A 4 14.07 16.82 -2.61
C ILE A 4 14.15 15.32 -2.82
N GLU A 5 15.19 14.86 -3.51
CA GLU A 5 15.44 13.45 -3.79
C GLU A 5 15.71 12.64 -2.52
N LYS A 6 16.53 13.18 -1.60
CA LYS A 6 16.77 12.57 -0.28
C LYS A 6 15.48 12.40 0.53
N LYS A 7 14.59 13.40 0.53
CA LYS A 7 13.29 13.31 1.20
C LYS A 7 12.39 12.25 0.58
N ARG A 8 12.38 12.12 -0.75
CA ARG A 8 11.61 11.09 -1.46
C ARG A 8 12.07 9.68 -1.11
N ILE A 9 13.38 9.44 -1.10
CA ILE A 9 13.96 8.15 -0.73
C ILE A 9 13.59 7.77 0.71
N VAL A 10 13.72 8.71 1.67
CA VAL A 10 13.32 8.45 3.06
C VAL A 10 11.83 8.11 3.17
N ARG A 11 10.95 8.79 2.41
CA ARG A 11 9.52 8.47 2.37
C ARG A 11 9.26 7.09 1.76
N PHE A 12 9.99 6.73 0.71
CA PHE A 12 9.87 5.41 0.07
C PHE A 12 10.27 4.28 1.05
N ILE A 13 11.38 4.44 1.76
CA ILE A 13 11.82 3.45 2.77
C ILE A 13 10.78 3.33 3.90
N LYS A 14 10.30 4.45 4.45
CA LYS A 14 9.25 4.44 5.49
C LYS A 14 7.97 3.77 4.99
N PHE A 15 7.59 4.05 3.74
CA PHE A 15 6.43 3.43 3.10
C PHE A 15 6.59 1.91 3.00
N GLY A 16 7.77 1.43 2.60
CA GLY A 16 8.09 0.00 2.57
C GLY A 16 8.04 -0.66 3.94
N VAL A 17 8.62 -0.04 4.96
CA VAL A 17 8.58 -0.53 6.34
C VAL A 17 7.13 -0.63 6.85
N ILE A 18 6.32 0.41 6.65
CA ILE A 18 4.90 0.38 7.02
C ILE A 18 4.15 -0.66 6.19
N GLY A 19 4.45 -0.80 4.90
CA GLY A 19 3.90 -1.84 4.04
C GLY A 19 4.13 -3.24 4.61
N ALA A 20 5.35 -3.53 5.09
CA ALA A 20 5.67 -4.78 5.76
C ALA A 20 4.85 -4.98 7.04
N THR A 21 4.64 -3.93 7.85
CA THR A 21 3.72 -4.03 9.00
C THR A 21 2.29 -4.34 8.59
N GLY A 22 1.86 -3.85 7.43
CA GLY A 22 0.54 -4.16 6.86
C GLY A 22 0.38 -5.63 6.52
N ILE A 23 1.44 -6.32 6.07
CA ILE A 23 1.41 -7.77 5.82
C ILE A 23 1.15 -8.50 7.13
N VAL A 24 1.88 -8.14 8.20
CA VAL A 24 1.69 -8.72 9.53
C VAL A 24 0.27 -8.49 10.03
N VAL A 25 -0.23 -7.25 9.95
CA VAL A 25 -1.61 -6.92 10.36
C VAL A 25 -2.64 -7.71 9.54
N ASN A 26 -2.46 -7.80 8.22
CA ASN A 26 -3.36 -8.56 7.35
C ASN A 26 -3.42 -10.03 7.78
N THR A 27 -2.26 -10.67 7.96
CA THR A 27 -2.19 -12.08 8.36
C THR A 27 -2.76 -12.30 9.75
N SER A 28 -2.46 -11.44 10.72
CA SER A 28 -3.00 -11.54 12.08
C SER A 28 -4.53 -11.38 12.10
N VAL A 29 -5.06 -10.38 11.39
CA VAL A 29 -6.52 -10.17 11.32
C VAL A 29 -7.19 -11.33 10.60
N LEU A 30 -6.64 -11.81 9.48
CA LEU A 30 -7.17 -12.97 8.77
C LEU A 30 -7.22 -14.20 9.67
N TRP A 31 -6.13 -14.48 10.40
CA TRP A 31 -6.05 -15.59 11.33
C TRP A 31 -7.10 -15.48 12.44
N ILE A 32 -7.26 -14.31 13.07
CA ILE A 32 -8.29 -14.11 14.09
C ILE A 32 -9.70 -14.28 13.51
N LEU A 33 -10.01 -13.66 12.38
CA LEU A 33 -11.33 -13.73 11.78
C LEU A 33 -11.70 -15.16 11.35
N HIS A 34 -10.74 -15.90 10.77
CA HIS A 34 -10.99 -17.25 10.30
C HIS A 34 -11.00 -18.28 11.43
N GLU A 35 -9.95 -18.32 12.25
CA GLU A 35 -9.76 -19.38 13.25
C GLU A 35 -10.56 -19.12 14.53
N TRP A 36 -10.67 -17.87 14.99
CA TRP A 36 -11.33 -17.56 16.26
C TRP A 36 -12.81 -17.23 16.09
N LEU A 37 -13.17 -16.51 15.03
CA LEU A 37 -14.57 -16.13 14.77
C LEU A 37 -15.28 -17.08 13.80
N GLY A 38 -14.58 -18.07 13.24
CA GLY A 38 -15.17 -19.06 12.33
C GLY A 38 -15.65 -18.48 11.00
N LEU A 39 -15.21 -17.27 10.63
CA LEU A 39 -15.63 -16.66 9.37
C LEU A 39 -15.01 -17.43 8.20
N ALA A 40 -15.81 -17.65 7.16
CA ALA A 40 -15.29 -18.21 5.92
C ALA A 40 -14.22 -17.30 5.30
N VAL A 41 -13.17 -17.90 4.73
CA VAL A 41 -12.01 -17.16 4.18
C VAL A 41 -12.42 -16.09 3.17
N PHE A 42 -13.46 -16.35 2.37
CA PHE A 42 -13.95 -15.38 1.38
C PHE A 42 -14.53 -14.09 2.00
N LEU A 43 -15.00 -14.14 3.26
CA LEU A 43 -15.42 -12.97 4.03
C LEU A 43 -14.27 -12.40 4.87
N ALA A 44 -13.49 -13.28 5.50
CA ALA A 44 -12.38 -12.88 6.37
C ALA A 44 -11.27 -12.14 5.59
N SER A 45 -10.97 -12.56 4.36
CA SER A 45 -9.87 -12.00 3.56
C SER A 45 -10.12 -10.54 3.15
N PRO A 46 -11.26 -10.15 2.54
CA PRO A 46 -11.53 -8.74 2.23
C PRO A 46 -11.55 -7.84 3.47
N LEU A 47 -12.06 -8.33 4.60
CA LEU A 47 -12.06 -7.59 5.87
C LEU A 47 -10.64 -7.37 6.40
N ALA A 48 -9.81 -8.41 6.38
CA ALA A 48 -8.40 -8.32 6.78
C ALA A 48 -7.61 -7.35 5.88
N ILE A 49 -7.79 -7.44 4.56
CA ILE A 49 -7.18 -6.52 3.59
C ILE A 49 -7.64 -5.09 3.86
N GLY A 50 -8.94 -4.90 4.09
CA GLY A 50 -9.51 -3.59 4.42
C GLY A 50 -8.87 -2.96 5.65
N LEU A 51 -8.72 -3.73 6.73
CA LEU A 51 -8.09 -3.28 7.98
C LEU A 51 -6.59 -3.05 7.82
N ALA A 52 -5.89 -3.86 7.03
CA ALA A 52 -4.48 -3.68 6.74
C ALA A 52 -4.22 -2.40 5.92
N ILE A 53 -5.05 -2.11 4.91
CA ILE A 53 -4.98 -0.86 4.15
C ILE A 53 -5.25 0.34 5.06
N PHE A 54 -6.23 0.25 5.96
CA PHE A 54 -6.51 1.29 6.94
C PHE A 54 -5.31 1.54 7.86
N ASN A 55 -4.73 0.48 8.43
CA ASN A 55 -3.52 0.58 9.25
C ASN A 55 -2.39 1.25 8.47
N ASN A 56 -2.08 0.76 7.27
CA ASN A 56 -1.04 1.32 6.42
C ASN A 56 -1.27 2.80 6.11
N PHE A 57 -2.52 3.20 5.84
CA PHE A 57 -2.88 4.61 5.65
C PHE A 57 -2.61 5.44 6.89
N THR A 58 -3.07 4.99 8.07
CA THR A 58 -2.93 5.74 9.32
C THR A 58 -1.46 5.94 9.68
N TRP A 59 -0.63 4.89 9.54
CA TRP A 59 0.81 4.99 9.79
C TRP A 59 1.50 5.89 8.76
N ASN A 60 1.18 5.73 7.48
CA ASN A 60 1.75 6.58 6.43
C ASN A 60 1.37 8.05 6.61
N ASP A 61 0.12 8.32 6.99
CA ASP A 61 -0.38 9.66 7.27
C ASP A 61 0.36 10.34 8.44
N ARG A 62 0.60 9.58 9.51
CA ARG A 62 1.18 10.11 10.75
C ARG A 62 2.70 10.19 10.71
N PHE A 63 3.37 9.26 10.04
CA PHE A 63 4.83 9.11 10.10
C PHE A 63 5.55 9.40 8.77
N THR A 64 5.03 8.91 7.63
CA THR A 64 5.68 9.08 6.32
C THR A 64 5.49 10.49 5.78
N TRP A 65 4.26 11.02 5.84
CA TRP A 65 3.90 12.36 5.36
C TRP A 65 3.60 13.35 6.50
N LYS A 66 4.23 13.16 7.67
CA LYS A 66 4.07 14.05 8.84
C LYS A 66 4.32 15.53 8.50
N GLU A 67 5.32 15.81 7.68
CA GLU A 67 5.66 17.18 7.25
C GLU A 67 4.53 17.88 6.48
N ASN A 68 3.67 17.11 5.83
CA ASN A 68 2.55 17.66 5.05
C ASN A 68 1.34 17.94 5.95
N ARG A 69 1.41 17.72 7.28
CA ARG A 69 0.26 17.79 8.20
C ARG A 69 -0.43 19.15 8.22
N ASP A 70 0.36 20.22 8.22
CA ASP A 70 -0.16 21.59 8.30
C ASP A 70 -0.57 22.15 6.92
N ARG A 71 -0.19 21.45 5.83
CA ARG A 71 -0.48 21.82 4.43
C ARG A 71 -1.50 20.88 3.77
N ARG A 72 -2.30 20.17 4.56
CA ARG A 72 -3.28 19.18 4.05
C ARG A 72 -4.44 19.89 3.36
N LYS A 73 -4.57 19.65 2.05
CA LYS A 73 -5.67 20.20 1.23
C LYS A 73 -7.01 19.47 1.42
N TYR A 74 -6.98 18.19 1.85
CA TYR A 74 -8.15 17.33 1.92
C TYR A 74 -8.35 16.73 3.33
N THR A 75 -9.62 16.51 3.72
CA THR A 75 -10.02 15.84 4.97
C THR A 75 -9.50 14.40 5.07
N TYR A 76 -9.34 13.91 6.30
CA TYR A 76 -8.86 12.54 6.59
C TYR A 76 -9.59 11.46 5.78
N TRP A 77 -10.93 11.47 5.79
CA TRP A 77 -11.76 10.49 5.08
C TRP A 77 -11.57 10.51 3.56
N HIS A 78 -11.46 11.70 2.96
CA HIS A 78 -11.26 11.83 1.52
C HIS A 78 -9.89 11.27 1.09
N ARG A 79 -8.87 11.42 1.94
CA ARG A 79 -7.54 10.85 1.70
C ARG A 79 -7.50 9.35 1.91
N LEU A 80 -8.26 8.84 2.89
CA LEU A 80 -8.42 7.42 3.11
C LEU A 80 -8.99 6.75 1.86
N TRP A 81 -10.08 7.28 1.30
CA TRP A 81 -10.68 6.77 0.06
C TRP A 81 -9.70 6.77 -1.12
N LYS A 82 -8.95 7.85 -1.32
CA LYS A 82 -7.90 7.88 -2.36
C LYS A 82 -6.80 6.84 -2.12
N TYR A 83 -6.47 6.58 -0.86
CA TYR A 83 -5.48 5.57 -0.51
C TYR A 83 -5.97 4.14 -0.80
N TYR A 84 -7.25 3.84 -0.52
CA TYR A 84 -7.86 2.59 -0.95
C TYR A 84 -7.77 2.41 -2.47
N LEU A 85 -8.10 3.43 -3.26
CA LEU A 85 -7.98 3.38 -4.72
C LEU A 85 -6.52 3.15 -5.17
N SER A 86 -5.57 3.85 -4.56
CA SER A 86 -4.14 3.69 -4.84
C SER A 86 -3.64 2.27 -4.51
N ALA A 87 -4.06 1.72 -3.38
CA ALA A 87 -3.70 0.37 -2.96
C ALA A 87 -4.31 -0.69 -3.89
N SER A 88 -5.57 -0.52 -4.31
CA SER A 88 -6.23 -1.41 -5.27
C SER A 88 -5.54 -1.40 -6.63
N LEU A 89 -5.11 -0.23 -7.12
CA LEU A 89 -4.31 -0.13 -8.35
C LEU A 89 -2.96 -0.83 -8.21
N GLY A 90 -2.28 -0.66 -7.06
CA GLY A 90 -1.04 -1.37 -6.77
C GLY A 90 -1.22 -2.89 -6.78
N GLY A 91 -2.32 -3.39 -6.19
CA GLY A 91 -2.69 -4.81 -6.23
C GLY A 91 -3.00 -5.32 -7.64
N ALA A 92 -3.72 -4.54 -8.45
CA ALA A 92 -3.98 -4.89 -9.84
C ALA A 92 -2.70 -4.97 -10.66
N ILE A 93 -1.77 -4.03 -10.46
CA ILE A 93 -0.45 -4.04 -11.12
C ILE A 93 0.35 -5.27 -10.69
N ASN A 94 0.34 -5.63 -9.41
CA ASN A 94 0.98 -6.85 -8.94
C ASN A 94 0.40 -8.09 -9.64
N TYR A 95 -0.92 -8.23 -9.70
CA TYR A 95 -1.59 -9.37 -10.32
C TYR A 95 -1.33 -9.46 -11.83
N VAL A 96 -1.44 -8.35 -12.56
CA VAL A 96 -1.14 -8.31 -14.00
C VAL A 96 0.33 -8.63 -14.27
N SER A 97 1.24 -8.10 -13.46
CA SER A 97 2.67 -8.38 -13.59
C SER A 97 2.99 -9.85 -13.35
N LEU A 98 2.34 -10.46 -12.36
CA LEU A 98 2.45 -11.90 -12.10
C LEU A 98 2.04 -12.69 -13.35
N LEU A 99 0.83 -12.47 -13.87
CA LEU A 99 0.32 -13.19 -15.04
C LEU A 99 1.20 -12.99 -16.27
N VAL A 100 1.63 -11.77 -16.55
CA VAL A 100 2.48 -11.50 -17.72
C VAL A 100 3.82 -12.25 -17.61
N LEU A 101 4.46 -12.20 -16.44
CA LEU A 101 5.77 -12.82 -16.25
C LEU A 101 5.69 -14.35 -16.19
N THR A 102 4.61 -14.93 -15.65
CA THR A 102 4.45 -16.39 -15.61
C THR A 102 3.98 -16.95 -16.95
N GLU A 103 2.95 -16.37 -17.56
CA GLU A 103 2.32 -16.93 -18.76
C GLU A 103 3.10 -16.61 -20.03
N PHE A 104 3.65 -15.40 -20.19
CA PHE A 104 4.36 -15.02 -21.42
C PHE A 104 5.85 -15.33 -21.36
N PHE A 105 6.48 -15.20 -20.18
CA PHE A 105 7.93 -15.36 -20.03
C PHE A 105 8.33 -16.68 -19.34
N SER A 106 7.36 -17.49 -18.88
CA SER A 106 7.62 -18.76 -18.16
C SER A 106 8.59 -18.61 -16.98
N PHE A 107 8.63 -17.44 -16.35
CA PHE A 107 9.45 -17.24 -15.15
C PHE A 107 8.91 -18.04 -13.97
N ASN A 108 9.80 -18.32 -13.02
CA ASN A 108 9.40 -18.89 -11.74
C ASN A 108 8.38 -17.96 -11.05
N TYR A 109 7.23 -18.51 -10.65
CA TYR A 109 6.13 -17.76 -10.05
C TYR A 109 6.55 -16.93 -8.81
N LEU A 110 7.56 -17.38 -8.07
CA LEU A 110 8.10 -16.64 -6.92
C LEU A 110 8.77 -15.34 -7.36
N ILE A 111 9.59 -15.41 -8.42
CA ILE A 111 10.29 -14.24 -8.98
C ILE A 111 9.29 -13.28 -9.62
N ALA A 112 8.31 -13.82 -10.35
CA ALA A 112 7.23 -13.04 -10.94
C ALA A 112 6.40 -12.31 -9.88
N ASN A 113 6.01 -13.00 -8.79
CA ASN A 113 5.26 -12.39 -7.70
C ASN A 113 6.05 -11.29 -6.99
N LEU A 114 7.32 -11.55 -6.65
CA LEU A 114 8.19 -10.55 -6.03
C LEU A 114 8.32 -9.30 -6.90
N SER A 115 8.53 -9.48 -8.20
CA SER A 115 8.61 -8.38 -9.16
C SER A 115 7.29 -7.60 -9.22
N GLY A 116 6.15 -8.30 -9.24
CA GLY A 116 4.84 -7.67 -9.18
C GLY A 116 4.61 -6.89 -7.89
N ILE A 117 5.05 -7.41 -6.73
CA ILE A 117 4.93 -6.71 -5.44
C ILE A 117 5.75 -5.41 -5.48
N LEU A 118 6.97 -5.46 -6.01
CA LEU A 118 7.82 -4.28 -6.15
C LEU A 118 7.19 -3.23 -7.08
N LEU A 119 6.68 -3.66 -8.24
CA LEU A 119 6.01 -2.76 -9.19
C LEU A 119 4.74 -2.15 -8.59
N GLY A 120 3.90 -2.97 -7.96
CA GLY A 120 2.69 -2.52 -7.27
C GLY A 120 3.02 -1.54 -6.14
N MET A 121 4.08 -1.80 -5.37
CA MET A 121 4.57 -0.91 -4.32
C MET A 121 5.05 0.44 -4.87
N VAL A 122 5.85 0.44 -5.93
CA VAL A 122 6.34 1.67 -6.57
C VAL A 122 5.18 2.50 -7.12
N SER A 123 4.22 1.87 -7.79
CA SER A 123 3.03 2.55 -8.31
C SER A 123 2.17 3.09 -7.17
N ASN A 124 1.93 2.30 -6.12
CA ASN A 124 1.15 2.74 -4.97
C ASN A 124 1.84 3.90 -4.21
N PHE A 125 3.18 3.87 -4.08
CA PHE A 125 3.94 4.97 -3.51
C PHE A 125 3.85 6.24 -4.35
N SER A 126 4.01 6.12 -5.67
CA SER A 126 3.97 7.26 -6.59
C SER A 126 2.60 7.94 -6.59
N LEU A 127 1.53 7.14 -6.65
CA LEU A 127 0.15 7.63 -6.52
C LEU A 127 -0.10 8.24 -5.13
N SER A 128 0.41 7.61 -4.08
CA SER A 128 0.32 8.16 -2.72
C SER A 128 0.98 9.54 -2.64
N GLU A 129 2.17 9.69 -3.21
CA GLU A 129 2.90 10.95 -3.18
C GLU A 129 2.25 12.04 -4.02
N TRP A 130 1.84 11.73 -5.25
CA TRP A 130 1.34 12.71 -6.20
C TRP A 130 -0.14 13.04 -6.04
N TRP A 131 -0.94 12.09 -5.57
CA TRP A 131 -2.40 12.21 -5.57
C TRP A 131 -3.04 12.16 -4.17
N VAL A 132 -2.60 11.24 -3.31
CA VAL A 132 -3.19 11.06 -1.96
C VAL A 132 -2.69 12.11 -0.98
N PHE A 133 -1.38 12.37 -0.96
CA PHE A 133 -0.70 13.22 0.01
C PHE A 133 -0.16 14.53 -0.58
N ARG A 134 -0.64 14.92 -1.76
CA ARG A 134 -0.25 16.18 -2.42
C ARG A 134 -0.47 17.37 -1.49
N SER A 135 0.62 17.99 -1.07
CA SER A 135 0.60 19.25 -0.31
C SER A 135 0.25 20.41 -1.25
N ARG A 136 -0.48 21.41 -0.73
CA ARG A 136 -0.71 22.66 -1.46
C ARG A 136 0.65 23.37 -1.60
N THR A 137 1.07 23.63 -2.83
CA THR A 137 2.18 24.56 -3.11
C THR A 137 1.54 25.94 -3.05
N ASP A 138 1.79 26.68 -1.97
CA ASP A 138 1.68 28.13 -1.99
C ASP A 138 2.98 28.68 -2.59
#